data_AF-A0A0C2D8F9-F1
#
_entry.id   AF-A0A0C2D8F9-F1
#
_cell.length_a   1.000
_cell.length_b   1.000
_cell.length_c   1.000
_cell.angle_alpha   90.00
_cell.angle_beta   90.00
_cell.angle_gamma   90.00
#
_symmetry.space_group_name_H-M   'P 1'
#
loop_
_entity.id
_entity.type
_entity.pdbx_description
1 polymer ?
#
loop_
_entity_poly.entity_id
_entity_poly.type
_entity_poly.pdbx_seq_one_letter_code
_entity_poly.pdbx_strand_id
1 'polypeptide(L)'
;MNDLLEVRDLRSARSPEEGAQSAGEQLLSLSATRHILEDPHTRIVRRAIDANWLYEARNSKTSAGWNPFRGEIYIADNSVVGQWLDDPAIDLRVLNENDLFLPEFAFLLHDYLHVFGARTIAELRPELEFGHGELDPARLEEHAFVLVVTEAVATVGLDYWDLCCRNLGRELDIGSAFARLTVSYQTSLEPEYRRYCEDFTAQTPDFFGLIARFYCTGAFPGFDGEALRRSPVTLGWLRHELLYGGSQRRYSRQWLNHLAGIQPDQLGALDAPIEIPDWGEAVIKELGARLWAKVKQGDACTPAAHWDPERAWRAPQRGPIDFRFTNLAGFEDLDVEIERRGVLETSRAQWREQLLRSRRYPIGDRDAIAAVSALAHSQDHAVVAWAAKQLPAYVGAKRSEHEPLDMFFLK
;
A
#
# COMPACT_ATOMS: atom_id res chain seq x y z
N MET A 1 3.93 63.10 -9.03
CA MET A 1 5.03 62.14 -9.23
C MET A 1 5.49 61.64 -7.88
N ASN A 2 5.27 60.42 -7.42
CA ASN A 2 4.48 59.28 -7.88
C ASN A 2 4.17 58.44 -6.62
N ASP A 3 2.90 58.09 -6.48
CA ASP A 3 2.31 56.87 -5.94
C ASP A 3 2.75 56.33 -4.57
N LEU A 4 1.89 56.62 -3.60
CA LEU A 4 1.64 55.80 -2.42
C LEU A 4 1.16 54.41 -2.87
N LEU A 5 1.86 53.37 -2.41
CA LEU A 5 1.48 51.97 -2.54
C LEU A 5 0.15 51.71 -1.82
N GLU A 6 -0.95 51.72 -2.58
CA GLU A 6 -2.21 51.10 -2.17
C GLU A 6 -1.99 49.60 -2.01
N VAL A 7 -2.05 49.14 -0.77
CA VAL A 7 -2.28 47.73 -0.44
C VAL A 7 -3.68 47.39 -0.94
N ARG A 8 -3.77 46.79 -2.12
CA ARG A 8 -5.02 46.19 -2.62
C ARG A 8 -5.36 45.00 -1.73
N ASP A 9 -6.30 45.24 -0.83
CA ASP A 9 -7.06 44.22 -0.15
C ASP A 9 -7.86 43.42 -1.20
N LEU A 10 -7.34 42.26 -1.60
CA LEU A 10 -8.02 41.28 -2.44
C LEU A 10 -8.87 40.33 -1.59
N ARG A 11 -9.53 40.84 -0.55
CA ARG A 11 -10.74 40.22 -0.01
C ARG A 11 -11.88 40.46 -0.99
N SER A 12 -11.86 39.75 -2.11
CA SER A 12 -13.11 39.36 -2.75
C SER A 12 -13.81 38.43 -1.77
N ALA A 13 -14.72 39.02 -0.99
CA ALA A 13 -15.70 38.29 -0.20
C ALA A 13 -16.50 37.42 -1.18
N ARG A 14 -16.19 36.12 -1.20
CA ARG A 14 -17.11 35.13 -1.75
C ARG A 14 -18.40 35.23 -0.94
N SER A 15 -19.51 35.42 -1.66
CA SER A 15 -20.87 35.32 -1.15
C SER A 15 -21.03 33.98 -0.40
N PRO A 16 -21.54 33.95 0.85
CA PRO A 16 -21.66 32.71 1.63
C PRO A 16 -22.95 31.92 1.36
N GLU A 17 -23.47 31.90 0.13
CA GLU A 17 -24.79 31.28 -0.17
C GLU A 17 -24.79 30.31 -1.36
N GLU A 18 -23.71 29.56 -1.55
CA GLU A 18 -23.75 28.23 -2.16
C GLU A 18 -23.06 27.30 -1.16
N GLY A 19 -23.80 26.32 -0.61
CA GLY A 19 -23.34 25.48 0.49
C GLY A 19 -21.96 24.90 0.20
N ALA A 20 -20.94 25.39 0.91
CA ALA A 20 -19.58 24.90 0.76
C ALA A 20 -19.57 23.42 1.14
N GLN A 21 -19.36 22.54 0.16
CA GLN A 21 -19.23 21.11 0.39
C GLN A 21 -18.17 20.88 1.46
N SER A 22 -18.48 20.03 2.43
CA SER A 22 -17.51 19.69 3.48
C SER A 22 -16.25 19.07 2.85
N ALA A 23 -15.11 19.13 3.53
CA ALA A 23 -13.89 18.47 3.04
C ALA A 23 -14.11 16.96 2.78
N GLY A 24 -14.95 16.31 3.58
CA GLY A 24 -15.36 14.93 3.38
C GLY A 24 -16.20 14.72 2.11
N GLU A 25 -17.15 15.61 1.82
CA GLU A 25 -17.93 15.57 0.57
C GLU A 25 -17.06 15.83 -0.66
N GLN A 26 -16.11 16.76 -0.57
CA GLN A 26 -15.12 17.00 -1.63
C GLN A 26 -14.26 15.76 -1.86
N LEU A 27 -13.82 15.08 -0.79
CA LEU A 27 -13.07 13.83 -0.88
C LEU A 27 -13.88 12.73 -1.58
N LEU A 28 -15.18 12.61 -1.29
CA LEU A 28 -16.10 11.69 -1.98
C LEU A 28 -16.23 11.99 -3.47
N SER A 29 -16.05 13.24 -3.90
CA SER A 29 -16.17 13.62 -5.32
C SER A 29 -14.96 13.20 -6.16
N LEU A 30 -13.80 12.96 -5.52
CA LEU A 30 -12.59 12.57 -6.23
C LEU A 30 -12.77 11.23 -6.93
N SER A 31 -12.38 11.14 -8.20
CA SER A 31 -12.56 9.91 -8.99
C SER A 31 -11.93 8.69 -8.34
N ALA A 32 -10.72 8.81 -7.77
CA ALA A 32 -10.07 7.72 -7.05
C ALA A 32 -10.91 7.21 -5.86
N THR A 33 -11.49 8.14 -5.08
CA THR A 33 -12.37 7.82 -3.96
C THR A 33 -13.67 7.16 -4.43
N ARG A 34 -14.31 7.71 -5.47
CA ARG A 34 -15.53 7.09 -6.03
C ARG A 34 -15.27 5.69 -6.54
N HIS A 35 -14.18 5.50 -7.26
CA HIS A 35 -13.84 4.20 -7.85
C HIS A 35 -13.71 3.08 -6.82
N ILE A 36 -13.08 3.33 -5.66
CA ILE A 36 -12.99 2.31 -4.60
C ILE A 36 -14.33 2.09 -3.90
N LEU A 37 -15.11 3.15 -3.64
CA LEU A 37 -16.38 3.05 -2.93
C LEU A 37 -17.51 2.45 -3.77
N GLU A 38 -17.45 2.63 -5.10
CA GLU A 38 -18.45 2.17 -6.05
C GLU A 38 -18.09 0.82 -6.71
N ASP A 39 -16.87 0.29 -6.52
CA ASP A 39 -16.47 -1.01 -7.08
C ASP A 39 -17.14 -2.17 -6.30
N PRO A 40 -18.09 -2.91 -6.91
CA PRO A 40 -18.83 -3.96 -6.22
C PRO A 40 -17.97 -5.18 -5.87
N HIS A 41 -16.73 -5.24 -6.37
CA HIS A 41 -15.83 -6.37 -6.17
C HIS A 41 -14.70 -6.08 -5.19
N THR A 42 -14.60 -4.84 -4.70
CA THR A 42 -13.64 -4.46 -3.66
C THR A 42 -14.40 -4.20 -2.36
N ARG A 43 -13.89 -4.71 -1.25
CA ARG A 43 -14.46 -4.51 0.08
C ARG A 43 -13.41 -3.98 1.04
N ILE A 44 -13.78 -2.97 1.80
CA ILE A 44 -13.01 -2.48 2.93
C ILE A 44 -13.44 -3.28 4.16
N VAL A 45 -12.50 -3.97 4.79
CA VAL A 45 -12.78 -4.92 5.88
C VAL A 45 -12.05 -4.47 7.15
N ARG A 46 -12.80 -4.31 8.25
CA ARG A 46 -12.22 -4.01 9.55
C ARG A 46 -11.60 -5.27 10.16
N ARG A 47 -10.40 -5.13 10.70
CA ARG A 47 -9.69 -6.15 11.47
C ARG A 47 -9.62 -5.74 12.93
N ALA A 48 -9.65 -6.72 13.83
CA ALA A 48 -9.54 -6.55 15.29
C ALA A 48 -8.11 -6.16 15.72
N ILE A 49 -7.65 -5.02 15.22
CA ILE A 49 -6.37 -4.39 15.48
C ILE A 49 -6.64 -3.06 16.17
N ASP A 50 -5.89 -2.78 17.23
CA ASP A 50 -5.85 -1.45 17.81
C ASP A 50 -4.86 -0.55 17.03
N ALA A 51 -5.41 0.39 16.27
CA ALA A 51 -4.68 1.38 15.49
C ALA A 51 -3.87 2.36 16.36
N ASN A 52 -4.15 2.47 17.67
CA ASN A 52 -3.38 3.37 18.54
C ASN A 52 -1.91 2.96 18.65
N TRP A 53 -1.59 1.69 18.43
CA TRP A 53 -0.20 1.24 18.28
C TRP A 53 0.53 1.89 17.10
N LEU A 54 -0.21 2.28 16.05
CA LEU A 54 0.31 3.03 14.93
C LEU A 54 0.36 4.54 15.26
N TYR A 55 -0.76 5.07 15.75
CA TYR A 55 -0.95 6.51 15.91
C TYR A 55 -0.08 7.12 17.01
N GLU A 56 0.13 6.39 18.11
CA GLU A 56 0.87 6.91 19.28
C GLU A 56 2.34 6.50 19.29
N ALA A 57 2.67 5.29 18.83
CA ALA A 57 4.06 4.83 18.80
C ALA A 57 4.88 5.36 17.59
N ARG A 58 4.21 6.01 16.62
CA ARG A 58 4.73 6.82 15.49
C ARG A 58 5.87 6.25 14.63
N ASN A 59 6.20 4.96 14.76
CA ASN A 59 7.32 4.32 14.07
C ASN A 59 6.92 3.10 13.21
N SER A 60 5.63 2.88 13.01
CA SER A 60 5.13 1.67 12.37
C SER A 60 4.46 1.96 11.03
N LYS A 61 4.60 1.05 10.07
CA LYS A 61 3.85 1.08 8.80
C LYS A 61 2.41 0.63 9.09
N THR A 62 1.45 0.99 8.25
CA THR A 62 0.09 0.46 8.35
C THR A 62 0.16 -1.07 8.19
N SER A 63 -0.19 -1.82 9.24
CA SER A 63 -0.13 -3.30 9.24
C SER A 63 -1.51 -3.93 9.07
N ALA A 64 -2.47 -3.19 8.52
CA ALA A 64 -3.77 -3.74 8.24
C ALA A 64 -3.67 -4.72 7.06
N GLY A 65 -2.88 -4.39 6.04
CA GLY A 65 -2.66 -5.23 4.87
C GLY A 65 -3.88 -5.28 3.94
N TRP A 66 -3.84 -6.16 2.96
CA TRP A 66 -4.92 -6.36 1.99
C TRP A 66 -4.82 -7.75 1.36
N ASN A 67 -5.77 -8.15 0.52
CA ASN A 67 -5.70 -9.36 -0.28
C ASN A 67 -6.26 -9.08 -1.69
N PRO A 68 -5.39 -8.98 -2.72
CA PRO A 68 -5.82 -8.69 -4.09
C PRO A 68 -6.89 -9.67 -4.55
N PHE A 69 -6.63 -10.95 -4.31
CA PHE A 69 -7.33 -12.09 -4.90
C PHE A 69 -8.73 -12.30 -4.31
N ARG A 70 -8.98 -11.71 -3.14
CA ARG A 70 -10.32 -11.65 -2.53
C ARG A 70 -11.00 -10.29 -2.72
N GLY A 71 -10.30 -9.32 -3.31
CA GLY A 71 -10.76 -7.93 -3.40
C GLY A 71 -10.97 -7.31 -2.01
N GLU A 72 -10.15 -7.67 -1.03
CA GLU A 72 -10.31 -7.20 0.35
C GLU A 72 -9.17 -6.24 0.69
N ILE A 73 -9.50 -5.04 1.18
CA ILE A 73 -8.53 -4.09 1.71
C ILE A 73 -8.81 -3.95 3.20
N TYR A 74 -7.81 -4.18 4.04
CA TYR A 74 -8.04 -4.23 5.47
C TYR A 74 -7.74 -2.87 6.11
N ILE A 75 -8.54 -2.51 7.11
CA ILE A 75 -8.29 -1.37 8.00
C ILE A 75 -8.40 -1.81 9.46
N ALA A 76 -7.76 -1.11 10.37
CA ALA A 76 -7.94 -1.36 11.80
C ALA A 76 -9.37 -0.98 12.26
N ASP A 77 -9.89 -1.64 13.29
CA ASP A 77 -11.27 -1.44 13.74
C ASP A 77 -11.54 -0.01 14.23
N ASN A 78 -10.54 0.65 14.82
CA ASN A 78 -10.57 2.07 15.22
C ASN A 78 -9.79 3.00 14.26
N SER A 79 -9.65 2.61 12.99
CA SER A 79 -9.03 3.41 11.93
C SER A 79 -9.66 4.81 11.81
N VAL A 80 -8.85 5.86 11.59
CA VAL A 80 -9.37 7.20 11.25
C VAL A 80 -10.06 7.22 9.89
N VAL A 81 -9.60 6.42 8.92
CA VAL A 81 -10.30 6.22 7.64
C VAL A 81 -11.62 5.50 7.87
N GLY A 82 -11.65 4.50 8.76
CA GLY A 82 -12.89 3.83 9.17
C GLY A 82 -13.92 4.80 9.75
N GLN A 83 -13.49 5.71 10.63
CA GLN A 83 -14.37 6.74 11.20
C GLN A 83 -14.98 7.65 10.12
N TRP A 84 -14.19 8.07 9.12
CA TRP A 84 -14.69 8.83 7.98
C TRP A 84 -15.65 8.02 7.09
N LEU A 85 -15.38 6.72 6.88
CA LEU A 85 -16.29 5.86 6.11
C LEU A 85 -17.65 5.70 6.80
N ASP A 86 -17.68 5.69 8.14
CA ASP A 86 -18.93 5.62 8.90
C ASP A 86 -19.69 6.95 8.89
N ASP A 87 -18.97 8.08 8.93
CA ASP A 87 -19.52 9.43 8.89
C ASP A 87 -18.68 10.36 8.00
N PRO A 88 -19.00 10.46 6.70
CA PRO A 88 -18.27 11.34 5.79
C PRO A 88 -18.43 12.84 6.09
N ALA A 89 -19.34 13.22 7.00
CA ALA A 89 -19.51 14.61 7.41
C ALA A 89 -18.57 15.04 8.56
N ILE A 90 -17.84 14.10 9.15
CA ILE A 90 -16.84 14.40 10.19
C ILE A 90 -15.79 15.40 9.69
N ASP A 91 -15.35 16.29 10.58
CA ASP A 91 -14.28 17.25 10.26
C ASP A 91 -12.96 16.51 10.01
N LEU A 92 -12.55 16.46 8.74
CA LEU A 92 -11.30 15.82 8.34
C LEU A 92 -10.07 16.45 8.99
N ARG A 93 -10.11 17.69 9.49
CA ARG A 93 -9.00 18.26 10.28
C ARG A 93 -8.80 17.53 11.61
N VAL A 94 -9.90 17.09 12.22
CA VAL A 94 -9.87 16.30 13.46
C VAL A 94 -9.27 14.93 13.18
N LEU A 95 -9.69 14.28 12.09
CA LEU A 95 -9.12 12.98 11.70
C LEU A 95 -7.67 13.07 11.22
N ASN A 96 -7.28 14.18 10.59
CA ASN A 96 -5.92 14.42 10.12
C ASN A 96 -4.99 14.98 11.21
N GLU A 97 -5.35 14.88 12.49
CA GLU A 97 -4.45 15.24 13.58
C GLU A 97 -3.12 14.48 13.42
N ASN A 98 -1.99 15.19 13.52
CA ASN A 98 -0.64 14.62 13.32
C ASN A 98 -0.43 13.94 11.94
N ASP A 99 -1.16 14.35 10.90
CA ASP A 99 -1.10 13.72 9.56
C ASP A 99 -1.45 12.24 9.56
N LEU A 100 -2.43 11.81 10.36
CA LEU A 100 -2.84 10.40 10.41
C LEU A 100 -3.75 9.99 9.24
N PHE A 101 -4.73 10.84 8.91
CA PHE A 101 -5.78 10.49 7.95
C PHE A 101 -5.27 10.35 6.50
N LEU A 102 -4.59 11.37 5.97
CA LEU A 102 -4.19 11.34 4.55
C LEU A 102 -3.26 10.18 4.18
N PRO A 103 -2.21 9.85 4.95
CA PRO A 103 -1.37 8.69 4.63
C PRO A 103 -2.15 7.37 4.68
N GLU A 104 -3.02 7.19 5.66
CA GLU A 104 -3.83 5.98 5.76
C GLU A 104 -4.83 5.87 4.60
N PHE A 105 -5.45 6.99 4.22
CA PHE A 105 -6.33 7.05 3.05
C PHE A 105 -5.57 6.80 1.74
N ALA A 106 -4.36 7.33 1.60
CA ALA A 106 -3.51 7.08 0.44
C ALA A 106 -3.13 5.59 0.33
N PHE A 107 -2.81 4.91 1.44
CA PHE A 107 -2.59 3.46 1.43
C PHE A 107 -3.84 2.68 1.01
N LEU A 108 -5.03 3.10 1.46
CA LEU A 108 -6.29 2.49 1.01
C LEU A 108 -6.44 2.57 -0.52
N LEU A 109 -6.18 3.74 -1.11
CA LEU A 109 -6.22 3.93 -2.57
C LEU A 109 -5.13 3.14 -3.29
N HIS A 110 -3.93 3.04 -2.70
CA HIS A 110 -2.81 2.28 -3.23
C HIS A 110 -3.16 0.79 -3.33
N ASP A 111 -3.67 0.21 -2.25
CA ASP A 111 -4.07 -1.21 -2.19
C ASP A 111 -5.23 -1.50 -3.16
N TYR A 112 -6.15 -0.55 -3.35
CA TYR A 112 -7.18 -0.66 -4.39
C TYR A 112 -6.61 -0.72 -5.81
N LEU A 113 -5.57 0.07 -6.11
CA LEU A 113 -4.92 0.01 -7.43
C LEU A 113 -4.23 -1.34 -7.68
N HIS A 114 -3.74 -2.01 -6.64
CA HIS A 114 -3.28 -3.38 -6.81
C HIS A 114 -4.43 -4.36 -7.10
N VAL A 115 -5.58 -4.26 -6.40
CA VAL A 115 -6.76 -5.08 -6.71
C VAL A 115 -7.18 -4.89 -8.18
N PHE A 116 -7.24 -3.63 -8.62
CA PHE A 116 -7.50 -3.27 -10.02
C PHE A 116 -6.47 -3.90 -10.97
N GLY A 117 -5.17 -3.76 -10.67
CA GLY A 117 -4.09 -4.30 -11.51
C GLY A 117 -4.15 -5.81 -11.61
N ALA A 118 -4.33 -6.50 -10.49
CA ALA A 118 -4.36 -7.95 -10.43
C ALA A 118 -5.56 -8.52 -11.20
N ARG A 119 -6.74 -7.92 -11.08
CA ARG A 119 -7.95 -8.30 -11.83
C ARG A 119 -7.82 -7.99 -13.32
N THR A 120 -7.23 -6.85 -13.68
CA THR A 120 -6.98 -6.50 -15.08
C THR A 120 -6.05 -7.53 -15.73
N ILE A 121 -4.96 -7.92 -15.05
CA ILE A 121 -4.05 -8.95 -15.56
C ILE A 121 -4.77 -10.29 -15.72
N ALA A 122 -5.62 -10.69 -14.77
CA ALA A 122 -6.41 -11.92 -14.88
C ALA A 122 -7.42 -11.89 -16.04
N GLU A 123 -7.98 -10.72 -16.38
CA GLU A 123 -8.80 -10.54 -17.58
C GLU A 123 -7.97 -10.66 -18.86
N LEU A 124 -6.79 -10.04 -18.89
CA LEU A 124 -5.92 -10.04 -20.07
C LEU A 124 -5.28 -11.40 -20.33
N ARG A 125 -5.01 -12.18 -19.27
CA ARG A 125 -4.29 -13.46 -19.32
C ARG A 125 -4.97 -14.53 -18.44
N PRO A 126 -6.20 -14.95 -18.79
CA PRO A 126 -6.95 -15.92 -18.01
C PRO A 126 -6.24 -17.28 -17.88
N GLU A 127 -5.39 -17.66 -18.83
CA GLU A 127 -4.58 -18.89 -18.82
C GLU A 127 -3.48 -18.91 -17.73
N LEU A 128 -3.21 -17.78 -17.08
CA LEU A 128 -2.35 -17.74 -15.90
C LEU A 128 -3.07 -18.30 -14.67
N GLU A 129 -4.40 -18.29 -14.64
CA GLU A 129 -5.19 -18.59 -13.45
C GLU A 129 -4.69 -17.80 -12.22
N PHE A 130 -4.24 -16.57 -12.47
CA PHE A 130 -3.53 -15.77 -11.48
C PHE A 130 -4.40 -15.49 -10.27
N GLY A 131 -3.95 -15.95 -9.10
CA GLY A 131 -4.65 -15.78 -7.83
C GLY A 131 -5.51 -16.96 -7.39
N HIS A 132 -5.73 -17.98 -8.23
CA HIS A 132 -6.62 -19.09 -7.90
C HIS A 132 -6.22 -20.45 -8.51
N GLY A 133 -5.29 -20.49 -9.47
CA GLY A 133 -4.79 -21.72 -10.10
C GLY A 133 -3.83 -22.49 -9.19
N GLU A 134 -3.32 -23.62 -9.68
CA GLU A 134 -2.26 -24.33 -8.97
C GLU A 134 -0.93 -23.55 -9.06
N LEU A 135 -0.24 -23.38 -7.93
CA LEU A 135 1.09 -22.76 -7.89
C LEU A 135 2.16 -23.77 -8.29
N ASP A 136 2.34 -23.95 -9.60
CA ASP A 136 3.43 -24.74 -10.16
C ASP A 136 4.77 -24.01 -9.96
N PRO A 137 5.79 -24.63 -9.32
CA PRO A 137 7.14 -24.09 -9.22
C PRO A 137 7.72 -23.57 -10.54
N ALA A 138 7.38 -24.18 -11.67
CA ALA A 138 7.85 -23.75 -12.99
C ALA A 138 7.24 -22.41 -13.45
N ARG A 139 6.10 -22.00 -12.88
CA ARG A 139 5.35 -20.78 -13.24
C ARG A 139 5.43 -19.68 -12.19
N LEU A 140 6.12 -19.91 -11.07
CA LEU A 140 6.22 -18.93 -9.99
C LEU A 140 6.85 -17.61 -10.45
N GLU A 141 7.80 -17.64 -11.39
CA GLU A 141 8.41 -16.41 -11.93
C GLU A 141 7.42 -15.61 -12.79
N GLU A 142 6.51 -16.26 -13.52
CA GLU A 142 5.43 -15.57 -14.23
C GLU A 142 4.49 -14.87 -13.25
N HIS A 143 4.17 -15.53 -12.14
CA HIS A 143 3.37 -14.93 -11.05
C HIS A 143 4.11 -13.81 -10.33
N ALA A 144 5.43 -13.94 -10.14
CA ALA A 144 6.25 -12.89 -9.54
C ALA A 144 6.31 -11.65 -10.45
N PHE A 145 6.44 -11.84 -11.77
CA PHE A 145 6.36 -10.78 -12.76
C PHE A 145 5.06 -9.98 -12.61
N VAL A 146 3.90 -10.65 -12.63
CA VAL A 146 2.61 -9.95 -12.56
C VAL A 146 2.41 -9.25 -11.21
N LEU A 147 2.83 -9.83 -10.09
CA LEU A 147 2.78 -9.17 -8.78
C LEU A 147 3.61 -7.88 -8.77
N VAL A 148 4.84 -7.92 -9.29
CA VAL A 148 5.70 -6.75 -9.42
C VAL A 148 5.10 -5.69 -10.35
N VAL A 149 4.41 -6.11 -11.42
CA VAL A 149 3.68 -5.18 -12.28
C VAL A 149 2.49 -4.55 -11.55
N THR A 150 1.78 -5.26 -10.67
CA THR A 150 0.71 -4.63 -9.86
C THR A 150 1.25 -3.57 -8.90
N GLU A 151 2.48 -3.72 -8.40
CA GLU A 151 3.14 -2.66 -7.63
C GLU A 151 3.44 -1.44 -8.49
N ALA A 152 3.92 -1.63 -9.71
CA ALA A 152 4.07 -0.52 -10.65
C ALA A 152 2.73 0.17 -10.94
N VAL A 153 1.60 -0.55 -10.92
CA VAL A 153 0.26 0.03 -11.11
C VAL A 153 -0.08 0.98 -9.96
N ALA A 154 0.09 0.52 -8.73
CA ALA A 154 -0.24 1.31 -7.56
C ALA A 154 0.73 2.50 -7.38
N THR A 155 2.04 2.26 -7.51
CA THR A 155 3.06 3.30 -7.43
C THR A 155 2.91 4.34 -8.56
N VAL A 156 2.78 3.94 -9.83
CA VAL A 156 2.67 4.94 -10.92
C VAL A 156 1.32 5.64 -10.88
N GLY A 157 0.24 4.88 -10.68
CA GLY A 157 -1.12 5.42 -10.70
C GLY A 157 -1.37 6.41 -9.57
N LEU A 158 -1.06 6.05 -8.32
CA LEU A 158 -1.27 6.94 -7.19
C LEU A 158 -0.12 7.94 -7.03
N ASP A 159 1.12 7.46 -6.88
CA ASP A 159 2.20 8.33 -6.44
C ASP A 159 2.66 9.29 -7.53
N TYR A 160 2.98 8.77 -8.72
CA TYR A 160 3.48 9.61 -9.81
C TYR A 160 2.38 10.43 -10.47
N TRP A 161 1.24 9.80 -10.78
CA TRP A 161 0.21 10.43 -11.58
C TRP A 161 -0.82 11.22 -10.75
N ASP A 162 -1.03 10.93 -9.47
CA ASP A 162 -1.97 11.70 -8.64
C ASP A 162 -1.24 12.54 -7.59
N LEU A 163 -0.59 11.92 -6.60
CA LEU A 163 -0.03 12.60 -5.43
C LEU A 163 1.12 13.56 -5.79
N CYS A 164 2.02 13.20 -6.70
CA CYS A 164 3.12 14.08 -7.11
C CYS A 164 2.66 15.32 -7.89
N CYS A 165 1.41 15.36 -8.34
CA CYS A 165 0.83 16.48 -9.08
C CYS A 165 -0.14 17.34 -8.26
N ARG A 166 -0.54 16.87 -7.08
CA ARG A 166 -1.63 17.45 -6.29
C ARG A 166 -1.18 17.81 -4.88
N ASN A 167 -1.98 18.62 -4.21
CA ASN A 167 -1.79 18.90 -2.79
C ASN A 167 -3.14 18.75 -2.09
N LEU A 168 -3.49 17.50 -1.77
CA LEU A 168 -4.77 17.16 -1.14
C LEU A 168 -5.00 17.94 0.17
N GLY A 169 -3.95 18.17 0.96
CA GLY A 169 -4.05 18.97 2.19
C GLY A 169 -4.52 20.41 1.94
N ARG A 170 -4.11 21.02 0.83
CA ARG A 170 -4.57 22.35 0.40
C ARG A 170 -5.90 22.32 -0.33
N GLU A 171 -6.11 21.32 -1.18
CA GLU A 171 -7.35 21.15 -1.96
C GLU A 171 -8.57 20.94 -1.05
N LEU A 172 -8.41 20.12 0.00
CA LEU A 172 -9.47 19.79 0.96
C LEU A 172 -9.50 20.74 2.17
N ASP A 173 -8.55 21.67 2.29
CA ASP A 173 -8.36 22.57 3.43
C ASP A 173 -8.26 21.85 4.81
N ILE A 174 -7.63 20.68 4.85
CA ILE A 174 -7.52 19.86 6.07
C ILE A 174 -6.21 20.04 6.83
N GLY A 175 -5.27 20.80 6.26
CA GLY A 175 -3.95 21.07 6.84
C GLY A 175 -3.09 19.81 6.96
N SER A 176 -2.10 19.66 6.07
CA SER A 176 -1.26 18.48 6.06
C SER A 176 0.17 18.76 5.60
N ALA A 177 1.14 18.03 6.17
CA ALA A 177 2.51 17.94 5.65
C ALA A 177 2.73 16.70 4.77
N PHE A 178 1.72 15.84 4.61
CA PHE A 178 1.77 14.69 3.70
C PHE A 178 1.80 15.16 2.24
N ALA A 179 2.78 14.66 1.49
CA ALA A 179 2.99 15.04 0.10
C ALA A 179 3.16 13.85 -0.85
N ARG A 180 3.46 12.65 -0.34
CA ARG A 180 3.80 11.47 -1.14
C ARG A 180 3.80 10.21 -0.26
N LEU A 181 3.60 9.05 -0.88
CA LEU A 181 3.46 7.78 -0.17
C LEU A 181 4.75 6.94 -0.23
N THR A 182 5.09 6.39 -1.38
CA THR A 182 6.18 5.45 -1.62
C THR A 182 7.33 6.02 -2.44
N VAL A 183 7.14 7.09 -3.22
CA VAL A 183 8.16 7.60 -4.16
C VAL A 183 8.95 8.81 -3.66
N SER A 184 10.16 8.99 -4.18
CA SER A 184 10.98 10.18 -3.92
C SER A 184 10.97 11.23 -5.04
N TYR A 185 10.36 10.91 -6.19
CA TYR A 185 10.12 11.82 -7.31
C TYR A 185 9.28 13.04 -6.90
N GLN A 186 9.50 14.17 -7.58
CA GLN A 186 8.66 15.36 -7.46
C GLN A 186 8.50 16.00 -8.84
N THR A 187 7.26 16.31 -9.23
CA THR A 187 6.96 16.97 -10.52
C THR A 187 7.66 18.32 -10.65
N SER A 188 7.84 19.05 -9.55
CA SER A 188 8.57 20.32 -9.51
C SER A 188 10.06 20.20 -9.88
N LEU A 189 10.63 19.00 -9.80
CA LEU A 189 12.03 18.71 -10.14
C LEU A 189 12.18 18.15 -11.57
N GLU A 190 11.10 18.07 -12.36
CA GLU A 190 11.15 17.63 -13.76
C GLU A 190 12.18 18.36 -14.64
N PRO A 191 12.38 19.68 -14.50
CA PRO A 191 13.44 20.38 -15.23
C PRO A 191 14.85 19.87 -14.93
N GLU A 192 15.11 19.31 -13.74
CA GLU A 192 16.41 18.73 -13.40
C GLU A 192 16.61 17.37 -14.08
N TYR A 193 15.58 16.51 -14.12
CA TYR A 193 15.64 15.23 -14.82
C TYR A 193 15.85 15.44 -16.33
N ARG A 194 15.16 16.42 -16.93
CA ARG A 194 15.28 16.75 -18.35
C ARG A 194 16.65 17.27 -18.80
N ARG A 195 17.51 17.72 -17.87
CA ARG A 195 18.90 18.08 -18.20
C ARG A 195 19.72 16.87 -18.65
N TYR A 196 19.33 15.66 -18.26
CA TYR A 196 20.06 14.43 -18.53
C TYR A 196 19.29 13.45 -19.41
N CYS A 197 17.96 13.57 -19.47
CA CYS A 197 17.10 12.84 -20.37
C CYS A 197 16.05 13.81 -20.93
N GLU A 198 16.33 14.41 -22.09
CA GLU A 198 15.57 15.56 -22.63
C GLU A 198 14.06 15.31 -22.72
N ASP A 199 13.68 14.11 -23.20
CA ASP A 199 12.29 13.71 -23.39
C ASP A 199 11.64 13.13 -22.12
N PHE A 200 12.31 13.21 -20.97
CA PHE A 200 11.80 12.65 -19.72
C PHE A 200 10.51 13.36 -19.27
N THR A 201 9.46 12.58 -19.06
CA THR A 201 8.29 13.00 -18.32
C THR A 201 7.64 11.81 -17.63
N ALA A 202 7.24 12.00 -16.37
CA ALA A 202 6.49 10.98 -15.64
C ALA A 202 5.01 10.96 -16.03
N GLN A 203 4.50 12.02 -16.66
CA GLN A 203 3.08 12.22 -16.93
C GLN A 203 2.68 11.70 -18.31
N THR A 204 2.99 10.43 -18.60
CA THR A 204 2.58 9.73 -19.83
C THR A 204 2.31 8.25 -19.57
N PRO A 205 1.46 7.59 -20.38
CA PRO A 205 1.26 6.15 -20.27
C PRO A 205 2.55 5.33 -20.41
N ASP A 206 3.50 5.76 -21.24
CA ASP A 206 4.76 5.04 -21.46
C ASP A 206 5.64 4.99 -20.20
N PHE A 207 5.51 5.99 -19.31
CA PHE A 207 6.23 6.00 -18.04
C PHE A 207 5.86 4.82 -17.14
N PHE A 208 4.60 4.36 -17.17
CA PHE A 208 4.21 3.13 -16.47
C PHE A 208 5.05 1.94 -16.94
N GLY A 209 5.23 1.79 -18.25
CA GLY A 209 6.05 0.72 -18.80
C GLY A 209 7.53 0.82 -18.41
N LEU A 210 8.07 2.05 -18.29
CA LEU A 210 9.43 2.25 -17.79
C LEU A 210 9.59 1.77 -16.35
N ILE A 211 8.68 2.14 -15.44
CA ILE A 211 8.74 1.72 -14.04
C ILE A 211 8.47 0.21 -13.90
N ALA A 212 7.49 -0.34 -14.60
CA ALA A 212 7.22 -1.78 -14.58
C ALA A 212 8.45 -2.60 -15.01
N ARG A 213 9.09 -2.22 -16.11
CA ARG A 213 10.36 -2.84 -16.55
C ARG A 213 11.47 -2.64 -15.54
N PHE A 214 11.59 -1.45 -14.95
CA PHE A 214 12.63 -1.15 -13.98
C PHE A 214 12.47 -1.97 -12.69
N TYR A 215 11.25 -2.15 -12.21
CA TYR A 215 10.96 -2.99 -11.06
C TYR A 215 11.20 -4.47 -11.33
N CYS A 216 11.04 -4.93 -12.57
CA CYS A 216 11.39 -6.31 -12.95
C CYS A 216 12.91 -6.49 -13.11
N THR A 217 13.59 -5.55 -13.78
CA THR A 217 14.94 -5.80 -14.31
C THR A 217 16.06 -5.05 -13.57
N GLY A 218 15.74 -3.94 -12.91
CA GLY A 218 16.72 -3.01 -12.37
C GLY A 218 17.42 -2.15 -13.43
N ALA A 219 16.96 -2.16 -14.69
CA ALA A 219 17.46 -1.30 -15.76
C ALA A 219 16.48 -0.14 -16.04
N PHE A 220 16.97 1.10 -15.94
CA PHE A 220 16.22 2.31 -16.30
C PHE A 220 16.92 3.02 -17.48
N PRO A 221 16.26 3.22 -18.62
CA PRO A 221 16.89 3.84 -19.80
C PRO A 221 16.97 5.37 -19.67
N GLY A 222 17.88 5.99 -20.43
CA GLY A 222 17.93 7.44 -20.60
C GLY A 222 18.78 8.21 -19.59
N PHE A 223 19.20 7.60 -18.48
CA PHE A 223 20.13 8.20 -17.51
C PHE A 223 21.43 7.39 -17.45
N ASP A 224 22.55 8.05 -17.75
CA ASP A 224 23.88 7.44 -17.70
C ASP A 224 24.59 7.69 -16.35
N GLY A 225 25.81 7.14 -16.22
CA GLY A 225 26.63 7.34 -15.02
C GLY A 225 27.08 8.80 -14.81
N GLU A 226 27.03 9.67 -15.82
CA GLU A 226 27.29 11.09 -15.64
C GLU A 226 26.09 11.79 -15.01
N ALA A 227 24.87 11.50 -15.48
CA ALA A 227 23.63 12.00 -14.90
C ALA A 227 23.54 11.73 -13.40
N LEU A 228 23.84 10.49 -13.00
CA LEU A 228 23.84 10.06 -11.59
C LEU A 228 24.92 10.76 -10.75
N ARG A 229 26.09 11.06 -11.32
CA ARG A 229 27.16 11.77 -10.59
C ARG A 229 26.88 13.26 -10.43
N ARG A 230 26.24 13.88 -11.42
CA ARG A 230 26.04 15.34 -11.48
C ARG A 230 24.72 15.81 -10.89
N SER A 231 23.73 14.92 -10.75
CA SER A 231 22.45 15.24 -10.14
C SER A 231 22.16 14.37 -8.92
N PRO A 232 22.32 14.90 -7.68
CA PRO A 232 21.93 14.17 -6.48
C PRO A 232 20.42 13.89 -6.44
N VAL A 233 19.61 14.69 -7.14
CA VAL A 233 18.16 14.50 -7.28
C VAL A 233 17.88 13.25 -8.11
N THR A 234 18.45 13.14 -9.32
CA THR A 234 18.30 11.96 -10.18
C THR A 234 18.86 10.70 -9.51
N LEU A 235 20.02 10.80 -8.85
CA LEU A 235 20.60 9.68 -8.10
C LEU A 235 19.71 9.22 -6.96
N GLY A 236 19.22 10.15 -6.13
CA GLY A 236 18.35 9.83 -5.00
C GLY A 236 17.08 9.11 -5.45
N TRP A 237 16.47 9.62 -6.51
CA TRP A 237 15.28 9.03 -7.11
C TRP A 237 15.52 7.63 -7.69
N LEU A 238 16.44 7.47 -8.64
CA LEU A 238 16.68 6.17 -9.27
C LEU A 238 17.23 5.13 -8.30
N ARG A 239 18.01 5.54 -7.29
CA ARG A 239 18.45 4.64 -6.22
C ARG A 239 17.28 4.14 -5.38
N HIS A 240 16.35 5.03 -5.02
CA HIS A 240 15.15 4.66 -4.28
C HIS A 240 14.34 3.62 -5.06
N GLU A 241 14.03 3.91 -6.31
CA GLU A 241 13.24 3.03 -7.19
C GLU A 241 13.95 1.68 -7.45
N LEU A 242 15.28 1.67 -7.61
CA LEU A 242 16.06 0.43 -7.77
C LEU A 242 15.97 -0.48 -6.53
N LEU A 243 16.14 0.11 -5.34
CA LEU A 243 16.06 -0.62 -4.07
C LEU A 243 14.62 -1.08 -3.78
N TYR A 244 13.64 -0.25 -4.15
CA TYR A 244 12.23 -0.57 -4.01
C TYR A 244 11.86 -1.75 -4.92
N GLY A 245 12.18 -1.70 -6.22
CA GLY A 245 11.97 -2.81 -7.15
C GLY A 245 12.62 -4.12 -6.67
N GLY A 246 13.84 -4.07 -6.14
CA GLY A 246 14.49 -5.24 -5.53
C GLY A 246 13.72 -5.80 -4.32
N SER A 247 13.17 -4.94 -3.48
CA SER A 247 12.34 -5.34 -2.33
C SER A 247 11.03 -5.98 -2.79
N GLN A 248 10.44 -5.48 -3.88
CA GLN A 248 9.18 -5.96 -4.43
C GLN A 248 9.31 -7.33 -5.11
N ARG A 249 10.40 -7.57 -5.86
CA ARG A 249 10.75 -8.91 -6.35
C ARG A 249 10.92 -9.91 -5.20
N ARG A 250 11.64 -9.50 -4.16
CA ARG A 250 11.85 -10.32 -2.97
C ARG A 250 10.54 -10.66 -2.27
N TYR A 251 9.68 -9.67 -2.05
CA TYR A 251 8.42 -9.87 -1.35
C TYR A 251 7.45 -10.74 -2.15
N SER A 252 7.32 -10.48 -3.45
CA SER A 252 6.49 -11.28 -4.37
C SER A 252 6.90 -12.75 -4.36
N ARG A 253 8.20 -13.04 -4.49
CA ARG A 253 8.72 -14.41 -4.41
C ARG A 253 8.51 -15.01 -3.02
N GLN A 254 8.75 -14.27 -1.93
CA GLN A 254 8.51 -14.78 -0.57
C GLN A 254 7.05 -15.18 -0.37
N TRP A 255 6.13 -14.37 -0.86
CA TRP A 255 4.69 -14.64 -0.75
C TRP A 255 4.28 -15.86 -1.56
N LEU A 256 4.69 -15.93 -2.82
CA LEU A 256 4.39 -17.07 -3.69
C LEU A 256 4.97 -18.38 -3.16
N ASN A 257 6.21 -18.35 -2.66
CA ASN A 257 6.82 -19.53 -2.03
C ASN A 257 6.11 -19.93 -0.74
N HIS A 258 5.67 -18.95 0.06
CA HIS A 258 4.82 -19.22 1.21
C HIS A 258 3.55 -19.95 0.77
N LEU A 259 2.77 -19.40 -0.18
CA LEU A 259 1.56 -20.05 -0.69
C LEU A 259 1.82 -21.46 -1.25
N ALA A 260 2.93 -21.66 -1.96
CA ALA A 260 3.33 -22.95 -2.51
C ALA A 260 3.87 -23.95 -1.45
N GLY A 261 4.09 -23.51 -0.21
CA GLY A 261 4.67 -24.34 0.86
C GLY A 261 6.16 -24.65 0.70
N ILE A 262 6.88 -23.87 -0.11
CA ILE A 262 8.31 -24.00 -0.38
C ILE A 262 9.12 -23.44 0.79
N GLN A 263 10.18 -24.15 1.20
CA GLN A 263 10.96 -23.76 2.39
C GLN A 263 12.00 -22.67 2.08
N PRO A 264 12.33 -21.79 3.06
CA PRO A 264 13.22 -20.65 2.84
C PRO A 264 14.66 -20.98 2.40
N ASP A 265 15.17 -22.14 2.78
CA ASP A 265 16.51 -22.64 2.44
C ASP A 265 16.65 -23.02 0.96
N GLN A 266 15.52 -23.18 0.25
CA GLN A 266 15.45 -23.48 -1.18
C GLN A 266 15.41 -22.21 -2.04
N LEU A 267 15.43 -21.03 -1.41
CA LEU A 267 15.25 -19.76 -2.08
C LEU A 267 16.60 -19.24 -2.60
N GLY A 268 16.70 -19.09 -3.92
CA GLY A 268 17.80 -18.38 -4.57
C GLY A 268 17.81 -16.88 -4.26
N ALA A 269 18.50 -16.07 -5.07
CA ALA A 269 18.52 -14.62 -4.91
C ALA A 269 17.12 -14.02 -5.14
N LEU A 270 16.38 -13.81 -4.05
CA LEU A 270 14.98 -13.37 -4.09
C LEU A 270 14.77 -11.97 -4.69
N ASP A 271 15.79 -11.11 -4.64
CA ASP A 271 15.77 -9.78 -5.24
C ASP A 271 16.40 -9.73 -6.65
N ALA A 272 16.79 -10.88 -7.22
CA ALA A 272 17.31 -10.95 -8.57
C ALA A 272 16.31 -10.41 -9.60
N PRO A 273 16.78 -9.91 -10.75
CA PRO A 273 15.91 -9.55 -11.87
C PRO A 273 14.91 -10.65 -12.25
N ILE A 274 13.74 -10.25 -12.73
CA ILE A 274 12.72 -11.13 -13.33
C ILE A 274 12.80 -10.94 -14.85
N GLU A 275 12.90 -12.04 -15.60
CA GLU A 275 12.79 -12.01 -17.05
C GLU A 275 11.34 -11.68 -17.43
N ILE A 276 11.17 -10.72 -18.33
CA ILE A 276 9.84 -10.32 -18.81
C ILE A 276 9.40 -11.39 -19.81
N PRO A 277 8.29 -12.10 -19.57
CA PRO A 277 7.81 -13.10 -20.51
C PRO A 277 7.49 -12.49 -21.88
N ASP A 278 7.48 -13.29 -22.95
CA ASP A 278 7.20 -12.80 -24.32
C ASP A 278 5.87 -12.02 -24.45
N TRP A 279 4.91 -12.36 -23.59
CA TRP A 279 3.60 -11.70 -23.50
C TRP A 279 3.57 -10.48 -22.57
N GLY A 280 4.60 -10.29 -21.74
CA GLY A 280 4.66 -9.33 -20.65
C GLY A 280 4.56 -7.88 -21.14
N GLU A 281 5.20 -7.56 -22.25
CA GLU A 281 5.15 -6.21 -22.85
C GLU A 281 3.74 -5.82 -23.31
N ALA A 282 2.97 -6.78 -23.84
CA ALA A 282 1.57 -6.53 -24.24
C ALA A 282 0.70 -6.23 -23.01
N VAL A 283 0.89 -6.99 -21.92
CA VAL A 283 0.20 -6.76 -20.64
C VAL A 283 0.56 -5.41 -20.06
N ILE A 284 1.85 -5.05 -20.01
CA ILE A 284 2.31 -3.75 -19.49
C ILE A 284 1.68 -2.61 -20.29
N LYS A 285 1.68 -2.69 -21.63
CA LYS A 285 1.12 -1.64 -22.47
C LYS A 285 -0.38 -1.43 -22.23
N GLU A 286 -1.16 -2.51 -22.26
CA GLU A 286 -2.62 -2.44 -22.09
C GLU A 286 -3.00 -1.99 -20.67
N LEU A 287 -2.31 -2.52 -19.65
CA LEU A 287 -2.52 -2.15 -18.27
C LEU A 287 -2.20 -0.67 -18.02
N GLY A 288 -1.11 -0.16 -18.60
CA GLY A 288 -0.74 1.26 -18.53
C GLY A 288 -1.78 2.18 -19.17
N ALA A 289 -2.35 1.78 -20.32
CA ALA A 289 -3.41 2.54 -20.98
C ALA A 289 -4.69 2.61 -20.14
N ARG A 290 -5.13 1.47 -19.58
CA ARG A 290 -6.31 1.41 -18.69
C ARG A 290 -6.09 2.17 -17.39
N LEU A 291 -4.91 2.05 -16.78
CA LEU A 291 -4.56 2.81 -15.59
C LEU A 291 -4.55 4.32 -15.85
N TRP A 292 -4.04 4.75 -17.01
CA TRP A 292 -4.04 6.16 -17.40
C TRP A 292 -5.47 6.69 -17.55
N ALA A 293 -6.34 5.96 -18.25
CA ALA A 293 -7.76 6.32 -18.34
C ALA A 293 -8.40 6.42 -16.95
N LYS A 294 -8.08 5.46 -16.07
CA LYS A 294 -8.59 5.44 -14.70
C LYS A 294 -8.19 6.66 -13.88
N VAL A 295 -6.89 6.94 -13.83
CA VAL A 295 -6.34 7.99 -12.96
C VAL A 295 -6.51 9.39 -13.57
N LYS A 296 -6.28 9.54 -14.88
CA LYS A 296 -6.23 10.86 -15.54
C LYS A 296 -7.53 11.29 -16.21
N GLN A 297 -8.38 10.34 -16.61
CA GLN A 297 -9.64 10.64 -17.31
C GLN A 297 -10.87 10.39 -16.43
N GLY A 298 -10.69 9.75 -15.28
CA GLY A 298 -11.76 9.49 -14.31
C GLY A 298 -12.66 8.30 -14.68
N ASP A 299 -12.32 7.55 -15.72
CA ASP A 299 -13.03 6.31 -16.09
C ASP A 299 -12.84 5.25 -15.00
N ALA A 300 -13.88 4.53 -14.61
CA ALA A 300 -13.71 3.49 -13.59
C ALA A 300 -12.81 2.35 -14.07
N CYS A 301 -12.81 2.08 -15.39
CA CYS A 301 -12.09 0.98 -16.05
C CYS A 301 -12.26 -0.38 -15.33
N THR A 302 -13.42 -0.62 -14.70
CA THR A 302 -13.64 -1.79 -13.85
C THR A 302 -13.40 -3.08 -14.63
N PRO A 303 -12.44 -3.93 -14.19
CA PRO A 303 -12.15 -5.19 -14.87
C PRO A 303 -13.36 -6.13 -14.86
N ALA A 304 -13.58 -6.84 -15.98
CA ALA A 304 -14.66 -7.80 -16.12
C ALA A 304 -14.38 -9.11 -15.38
N ALA A 305 -13.11 -9.41 -15.06
CA ALA A 305 -12.74 -10.61 -14.32
C ALA A 305 -13.40 -10.62 -12.94
N HIS A 306 -14.23 -11.65 -12.70
CA HIS A 306 -14.82 -11.95 -11.42
C HIS A 306 -13.99 -13.02 -10.71
N TRP A 307 -13.54 -12.72 -9.49
CA TRP A 307 -12.91 -13.71 -8.63
C TRP A 307 -13.89 -14.23 -7.61
N ASP A 308 -13.95 -15.55 -7.48
CA ASP A 308 -14.60 -16.19 -6.35
C ASP A 308 -13.62 -16.14 -5.17
N PRO A 309 -13.90 -15.37 -4.11
CA PRO A 309 -13.00 -15.27 -2.96
C PRO A 309 -12.67 -16.64 -2.34
N GLU A 310 -13.56 -17.62 -2.47
CA GLU A 310 -13.38 -18.98 -1.95
C GLU A 310 -12.35 -19.80 -2.75
N ARG A 311 -12.08 -19.40 -3.99
CA ARG A 311 -11.05 -20.01 -4.85
C ARG A 311 -9.71 -19.30 -4.81
N ALA A 312 -9.64 -18.12 -4.19
CA ALA A 312 -8.40 -17.36 -4.09
C ALA A 312 -7.34 -18.14 -3.31
N TRP A 313 -6.06 -17.97 -3.66
CA TRP A 313 -4.93 -18.57 -2.97
C TRP A 313 -5.01 -18.31 -1.46
N ARG A 314 -4.62 -19.33 -0.68
CA ARG A 314 -4.64 -19.35 0.78
C ARG A 314 -3.25 -19.69 1.31
N ALA A 315 -2.92 -19.16 2.48
CA ALA A 315 -1.70 -19.50 3.21
C ALA A 315 -1.57 -21.02 3.32
N PRO A 316 -0.34 -21.54 3.19
CA PRO A 316 -0.08 -22.96 3.28
C PRO A 316 -0.49 -23.48 4.66
N GLN A 317 -1.07 -24.67 4.69
CA GLN A 317 -1.41 -25.38 5.93
C GLN A 317 -0.25 -26.22 6.48
N ARG A 318 0.92 -26.20 5.80
CA ARG A 318 2.12 -26.98 6.11
C ARG A 318 3.35 -26.06 6.18
N GLY A 319 4.37 -26.52 6.91
CA GLY A 319 5.59 -25.74 7.17
C GLY A 319 5.40 -24.63 8.20
N PRO A 320 6.49 -23.91 8.56
CA PRO A 320 6.46 -22.83 9.54
C PRO A 320 5.49 -21.71 9.15
N ILE A 321 4.83 -21.11 10.14
CA ILE A 321 3.92 -19.98 9.91
C ILE A 321 4.73 -18.73 9.58
N ASP A 322 4.35 -18.04 8.50
CA ASP A 322 4.97 -16.78 8.11
C ASP A 322 4.04 -15.60 8.43
N PHE A 323 4.26 -14.96 9.57
CA PHE A 323 3.45 -13.81 9.99
C PHE A 323 3.68 -12.54 9.15
N ARG A 324 4.54 -12.59 8.12
CA ARG A 324 4.53 -11.56 7.07
C ARG A 324 3.32 -11.68 6.15
N PHE A 325 2.64 -12.83 6.13
CA PHE A 325 1.56 -13.13 5.21
C PHE A 325 0.34 -13.79 5.89
N THR A 326 0.49 -14.20 7.15
CA THR A 326 -0.57 -14.84 7.94
C THR A 326 -1.02 -13.97 9.10
N ASN A 327 -2.33 -13.82 9.28
CA ASN A 327 -2.95 -13.06 10.35
C ASN A 327 -3.05 -13.92 11.59
N LEU A 328 -2.47 -13.48 12.71
CA LEU A 328 -2.57 -14.23 13.96
C LEU A 328 -4.03 -14.35 14.44
N ALA A 329 -4.87 -13.36 14.13
CA ALA A 329 -6.27 -13.35 14.57
C ALA A 329 -7.16 -14.26 13.72
N GLY A 330 -6.69 -14.71 12.56
CA GLY A 330 -7.38 -15.66 11.69
C GLY A 330 -7.26 -17.12 12.15
N PHE A 331 -6.49 -17.41 13.20
CA PHE A 331 -6.37 -18.75 13.77
C PHE A 331 -7.45 -19.01 14.82
N GLU A 332 -8.07 -20.19 14.77
CA GLU A 332 -8.98 -20.66 15.83
C GLU A 332 -8.23 -20.90 17.14
N ASP A 333 -7.07 -21.58 17.06
CA ASP A 333 -6.15 -21.81 18.18
C ASP A 333 -4.70 -21.55 17.74
N LEU A 334 -4.25 -20.31 17.95
CA LEU A 334 -2.92 -19.86 17.57
C LEU A 334 -1.79 -20.62 18.29
N ASP A 335 -1.98 -20.94 19.58
CA ASP A 335 -0.93 -21.56 20.39
C ASP A 335 -0.69 -23.00 19.90
N VAL A 336 -1.76 -23.76 19.61
CA VAL A 336 -1.66 -25.10 19.01
C VAL A 336 -1.00 -25.05 17.64
N GLU A 337 -1.34 -24.08 16.80
CA GLU A 337 -0.74 -23.94 15.47
C GLU A 337 0.75 -23.59 15.53
N ILE A 338 1.14 -22.70 16.44
CA ILE A 338 2.55 -22.38 16.69
C ILE A 338 3.32 -23.60 17.23
N GLU A 339 2.74 -24.38 18.14
CA GLU A 339 3.36 -25.61 18.65
C GLU A 339 3.54 -26.64 17.53
N ARG A 340 2.51 -26.82 16.69
CA ARG A 340 2.50 -27.79 15.59
C ARG A 340 3.47 -27.45 14.47
N ARG A 341 3.53 -26.18 14.07
CA ARG A 341 4.21 -25.74 12.84
C ARG A 341 5.48 -24.94 13.09
N GLY A 342 5.59 -24.33 14.27
CA GLY A 342 6.58 -23.31 14.55
C GLY A 342 6.31 -21.99 13.83
N VAL A 343 7.13 -21.00 14.15
CA VAL A 343 7.14 -19.69 13.49
C VAL A 343 8.36 -19.58 12.61
N LEU A 344 8.19 -19.10 11.37
CA LEU A 344 9.32 -18.79 10.51
C LEU A 344 10.16 -17.68 11.15
N GLU A 345 11.44 -17.95 11.38
CA GLU A 345 12.33 -17.06 12.14
C GLU A 345 12.35 -15.63 11.58
N THR A 346 12.43 -15.49 10.26
CA THR A 346 12.46 -14.18 9.57
C THR A 346 11.14 -13.41 9.65
N SER A 347 10.06 -14.04 10.10
CA SER A 347 8.73 -13.44 10.27
C SER A 347 8.41 -13.07 11.72
N ARG A 348 9.29 -13.38 12.69
CA ARG A 348 8.99 -13.15 14.11
C ARG A 348 8.79 -11.68 14.47
N ALA A 349 9.39 -10.76 13.73
CA ALA A 349 9.15 -9.33 13.93
C ALA A 349 7.68 -8.97 13.65
N GLN A 350 7.11 -9.49 12.57
CA GLN A 350 5.70 -9.29 12.22
C GLN A 350 4.77 -10.00 13.20
N TRP A 351 5.14 -11.19 13.67
CA TRP A 351 4.40 -11.86 14.75
C TRP A 351 4.28 -11.00 16.01
N ARG A 352 5.40 -10.43 16.49
CA ARG A 352 5.42 -9.52 17.65
C ARG A 352 4.53 -8.31 17.43
N GLU A 353 4.65 -7.68 16.26
CA GLU A 353 3.88 -6.50 15.90
C GLU A 353 2.38 -6.78 15.90
N GLN A 354 1.96 -7.85 15.22
CA GLN A 354 0.56 -8.28 15.23
C GLN A 354 0.09 -8.62 16.66
N LEU A 355 0.92 -9.27 17.47
CA LEU A 355 0.58 -9.66 18.84
C LEU A 355 0.33 -8.43 19.73
N LEU A 356 1.20 -7.42 19.64
CA LEU A 356 1.01 -6.16 20.36
C LEU A 356 -0.26 -5.44 19.90
N ARG A 357 -0.47 -5.35 18.58
CA ARG A 357 -1.64 -4.73 17.95
C ARG A 357 -2.97 -5.42 18.27
N SER A 358 -2.94 -6.68 18.68
CA SER A 358 -4.12 -7.40 19.21
C SER A 358 -4.48 -7.02 20.65
N ARG A 359 -3.73 -6.09 21.26
CA ARG A 359 -3.92 -5.61 22.64
C ARG A 359 -4.30 -4.14 22.64
N ARG A 360 -5.03 -3.72 23.67
CA ARG A 360 -5.36 -2.30 23.86
C ARG A 360 -4.09 -1.51 24.17
N TYR A 361 -3.91 -0.41 23.44
CA TYR A 361 -2.86 0.56 23.72
C TYR A 361 -3.24 1.40 24.94
N PRO A 362 -2.32 1.63 25.90
CA PRO A 362 -2.58 2.51 27.03
C PRO A 362 -2.52 3.97 26.59
N ILE A 363 -3.68 4.63 26.49
CA ILE A 363 -3.78 6.05 26.13
C ILE A 363 -3.61 6.92 27.39
N GLY A 364 -2.87 8.02 27.26
CA GLY A 364 -2.84 9.09 28.27
C GLY A 364 -1.83 8.95 29.41
N ASP A 365 -1.08 7.85 29.48
CA ASP A 365 0.02 7.66 30.44
C ASP A 365 1.38 7.64 29.71
N ARG A 366 2.22 8.65 29.95
CA ARG A 366 3.51 8.80 29.29
C ARG A 366 4.49 7.67 29.60
N ASP A 367 4.49 7.15 30.81
CA ASP A 367 5.42 6.10 31.21
C ASP A 367 4.99 4.76 30.60
N ALA A 368 3.67 4.50 30.57
CA ALA A 368 3.12 3.35 29.86
C ALA A 368 3.41 3.42 28.35
N ILE A 369 3.23 4.58 27.72
CA ILE A 369 3.56 4.83 26.31
C ILE A 369 5.04 4.56 26.02
N ALA A 370 5.93 5.07 26.88
CA ALA A 370 7.37 4.85 26.73
C ALA A 370 7.75 3.38 26.86
N ALA A 371 7.19 2.67 27.85
CA ALA A 371 7.41 1.23 28.04
C ALA A 371 6.90 0.42 26.85
N VAL A 372 5.72 0.77 26.34
CA VAL A 372 5.11 0.13 25.17
C VAL A 372 5.94 0.37 23.90
N SER A 373 6.44 1.59 23.69
CA SER A 373 7.35 1.89 22.59
C SER A 373 8.62 1.05 22.68
N ALA A 374 9.22 0.89 23.87
CA ALA A 374 10.38 0.02 24.06
C ALA A 374 10.05 -1.46 23.74
N LEU A 375 8.87 -1.95 24.11
CA LEU A 375 8.42 -3.31 23.78
C LEU A 375 8.31 -3.52 22.26
N ALA A 376 7.78 -2.56 21.52
CA ALA A 376 7.64 -2.65 20.06
C ALA A 376 8.99 -2.80 19.33
N HIS A 377 10.08 -2.28 19.93
CA HIS A 377 11.44 -2.37 19.38
C HIS A 377 12.28 -3.50 20.00
N SER A 378 11.75 -4.24 20.98
CA SER A 378 12.47 -5.32 21.65
C SER A 378 12.73 -6.48 20.70
N GLN A 379 13.97 -6.98 20.72
CA GLN A 379 14.33 -8.22 20.02
C GLN A 379 14.01 -9.47 20.85
N ASP A 380 13.73 -9.31 22.15
CA ASP A 380 13.37 -10.44 23.02
C ASP A 380 11.90 -10.82 22.83
N HIS A 381 11.70 -11.88 22.04
CA HIS A 381 10.39 -12.43 21.72
C HIS A 381 9.61 -12.91 22.95
N ALA A 382 10.31 -13.47 23.94
CA ALA A 382 9.67 -13.99 25.14
C ALA A 382 9.15 -12.85 26.02
N VAL A 383 9.92 -11.77 26.14
CA VAL A 383 9.51 -10.55 26.85
C VAL A 383 8.30 -9.91 26.17
N VAL A 384 8.30 -9.79 24.84
CA VAL A 384 7.14 -9.22 24.12
C VAL A 384 5.91 -10.08 24.28
N ALA A 385 6.03 -11.40 24.16
CA ALA A 385 4.91 -12.32 24.35
C ALA A 385 4.37 -12.29 25.78
N TRP A 386 5.25 -12.24 26.78
CA TRP A 386 4.86 -12.08 28.18
C TRP A 386 4.14 -10.76 28.43
N ALA A 387 4.68 -9.64 27.93
CA ALA A 387 4.10 -8.32 28.10
C ALA A 387 2.73 -8.20 27.42
N ALA A 388 2.59 -8.72 26.20
CA ALA A 388 1.31 -8.74 25.49
C ALA A 388 0.23 -9.52 26.26
N LYS A 389 0.60 -10.58 27.00
CA LYS A 389 -0.33 -11.32 27.89
C LYS A 389 -0.76 -10.50 29.11
N GLN A 390 0.01 -9.49 29.53
CA GLN A 390 -0.37 -8.58 30.62
C GLN A 390 -1.32 -7.47 30.16
N LEU A 391 -1.36 -7.18 28.85
CA LEU A 391 -2.23 -6.14 28.30
C LEU A 391 -3.64 -6.68 28.02
N PRO A 392 -4.70 -5.87 28.23
CA PRO A 392 -6.05 -6.26 27.86
C PRO A 392 -6.14 -6.60 26.38
N ALA A 393 -6.85 -7.68 26.05
CA ALA A 393 -7.16 -8.00 24.66
C ALA A 393 -7.93 -6.85 24.01
N TYR A 394 -7.56 -6.52 22.77
CA TYR A 394 -8.38 -5.66 21.94
C TYR A 394 -9.57 -6.47 21.45
N VAL A 395 -10.73 -6.24 22.07
CA VAL A 395 -12.00 -6.76 21.59
C VAL A 395 -12.61 -5.65 20.74
N GLY A 396 -12.38 -5.71 19.43
CA GLY A 396 -13.05 -4.84 18.47
C GLY A 396 -14.56 -5.08 18.45
N ALA A 397 -15.30 -4.23 17.75
CA ALA A 397 -16.75 -4.33 17.61
C ALA A 397 -17.14 -5.64 16.89
N LYS A 398 -17.33 -6.71 17.67
CA LYS A 398 -17.48 -8.11 17.24
C LYS A 398 -16.15 -8.62 16.67
N ARG A 399 -15.61 -9.73 17.19
CA ARG A 399 -14.81 -10.61 16.34
C ARG A 399 -15.72 -10.87 15.15
N SER A 400 -15.45 -10.28 13.99
CA SER A 400 -16.15 -10.70 12.79
C SER A 400 -15.94 -12.21 12.75
N GLU A 401 -16.99 -12.98 12.51
CA GLU A 401 -16.89 -14.44 12.64
C GLU A 401 -15.78 -15.01 11.72
N HIS A 402 -15.23 -14.21 10.79
CA HIS A 402 -14.15 -14.56 9.87
C HIS A 402 -13.07 -13.45 9.78
N GLU A 403 -12.16 -13.38 10.76
CA GLU A 403 -10.89 -12.66 10.59
C GLU A 403 -10.11 -13.26 9.41
N PRO A 404 -9.60 -12.45 8.46
CA PRO A 404 -8.93 -12.99 7.29
C PRO A 404 -7.62 -13.64 7.73
N LEU A 405 -7.40 -14.91 7.36
CA LEU A 405 -6.13 -15.59 7.64
C LEU A 405 -5.00 -15.08 6.74
N ASP A 406 -5.32 -14.75 5.49
CA ASP A 406 -4.35 -14.41 4.45
C ASP A 406 -4.22 -12.91 4.27
N MET A 407 -2.99 -12.45 4.33
CA MET A 407 -2.64 -11.06 4.16
C MET A 407 -1.51 -10.88 3.18
N PHE A 408 -1.64 -9.83 2.40
CA PHE A 408 -0.58 -9.19 1.66
C PHE A 408 -0.25 -7.87 2.36
N PHE A 409 1.02 -7.53 2.42
CA PHE A 409 1.48 -6.24 2.88
C PHE A 409 2.38 -5.65 1.81
N LEU A 410 2.50 -4.34 1.82
CA LEU A 410 3.60 -3.69 1.14
C LEU A 410 4.65 -3.35 2.18
N LYS A 411 5.92 -3.56 1.83
CA LYS A 411 7.03 -3.14 2.67
C LYS A 411 7.53 -1.77 2.28
#